data_AF-A0AAU5Q671-F1
#
_entry.id   AF-A0AAU5Q671-F1
#
_cell.length_a   1.000
_cell.length_b   1.000
_cell.length_c   1.000
_cell.angle_alpha   90.00
_cell.angle_beta   90.00
_cell.angle_gamma   90.00
#
_symmetry.space_group_name_H-M   'P 1'
#
loop_
_entity.id
_entity.type
_entity.pdbx_description
1 polymer ?
#
loop_
_entity_poly.entity_id
_entity_poly.type
_entity_poly.pdbx_seq_one_letter_code
_entity_poly.pdbx_strand_id
1 'polypeptide(L)'
;MSVTDRYLANNETYAASFNGPLPLPPASGVAVVACMDARLNVYGILGLEEGEAHVIRNAGGVITDDEIRSLAISQRLLGTREIILIHHTDCGMLTFTDDAFAGQLEKETGQAPTWSAEAFPDLDDDVRQSAHRITSSPFLLHTDAVRGFVFDVATGKLNEVV
;
A
#
# COMPACT_ATOMS: atom_id res chain seq x y z
N MET A 1 -11.30 6.74 27.89
CA MET A 1 -10.08 6.13 27.33
C MET A 1 -10.34 5.91 25.84
N SER A 2 -9.56 6.56 24.99
CA SER A 2 -9.67 6.46 23.54
C SER A 2 -9.13 5.11 23.04
N VAL A 3 -9.39 4.77 21.78
CA VAL A 3 -8.73 3.61 21.14
C VAL A 3 -7.20 3.82 21.08
N THR A 4 -6.76 5.06 20.90
CA THR A 4 -5.33 5.44 20.91
C THR A 4 -4.68 5.11 22.25
N ASP A 5 -5.32 5.45 23.37
CA ASP A 5 -4.78 5.16 24.71
C ASP A 5 -4.56 3.65 24.90
N ARG A 6 -5.50 2.84 24.39
CA ARG A 6 -5.37 1.37 24.41
C ARG A 6 -4.19 0.89 23.56
N TYR A 7 -3.97 1.47 22.37
CA TYR A 7 -2.84 1.09 21.53
C TYR A 7 -1.49 1.48 22.14
N LEU A 8 -1.41 2.60 22.86
CA LEU A 8 -0.22 2.96 23.63
C LEU A 8 0.05 1.95 24.76
N ALA A 9 -0.99 1.50 25.46
CA ALA A 9 -0.85 0.44 26.47
C ALA A 9 -0.39 -0.91 25.86
N ASN A 10 -0.87 -1.27 24.67
CA ASN A 10 -0.40 -2.46 23.96
C ASN A 10 1.09 -2.34 23.58
N ASN A 11 1.54 -1.14 23.19
CA ASN A 11 2.93 -0.91 22.82
C ASN A 11 3.92 -1.16 23.97
N GLU A 12 3.53 -0.90 25.22
CA GLU A 12 4.36 -1.25 26.39
C GLU A 12 4.66 -2.75 26.47
N THR A 13 3.69 -3.58 26.07
CA THR A 13 3.88 -5.05 26.00
C THR A 13 4.80 -5.43 24.84
N TYR A 14 4.64 -4.80 23.68
CA TYR A 14 5.52 -5.01 22.52
C TYR A 14 6.98 -4.61 22.84
N ALA A 15 7.18 -3.45 23.47
CA ALA A 15 8.50 -2.91 23.80
C ALA A 15 9.28 -3.79 24.78
N ALA A 16 8.60 -4.53 25.66
CA ALA A 16 9.25 -5.42 26.63
C ALA A 16 10.02 -6.59 25.99
N SER A 17 9.70 -6.95 24.74
CA SER A 17 10.39 -8.01 23.98
C SER A 17 11.02 -7.52 22.68
N PHE A 18 11.08 -6.21 22.45
CA PHE A 18 11.62 -5.63 21.22
C PHE A 18 13.14 -5.84 21.12
N ASN A 19 13.62 -6.18 19.92
CA ASN A 19 15.05 -6.41 19.66
C ASN A 19 15.54 -5.54 18.49
N GLY A 20 16.33 -4.52 18.79
CA GLY A 20 16.89 -3.60 17.81
C GLY A 20 18.04 -2.75 18.37
N PRO A 21 18.61 -1.82 17.59
CA PRO A 21 18.17 -1.42 16.25
C PRO A 21 18.62 -2.39 15.15
N LEU A 22 17.77 -2.56 14.14
CA LEU A 22 18.10 -3.23 12.88
C LEU A 22 18.74 -2.24 11.88
N PRO A 23 19.47 -2.71 10.86
CA PRO A 23 19.93 -1.86 9.77
C PRO A 23 18.76 -1.14 9.07
N LEU A 24 19.03 0.08 8.58
CA LEU A 24 18.01 0.89 7.88
C LEU A 24 17.59 0.29 6.52
N PRO A 25 18.49 -0.21 5.66
CA PRO A 25 18.08 -0.80 4.37
C PRO A 25 17.29 -2.10 4.57
N PRO A 26 16.18 -2.31 3.83
CA PRO A 26 15.43 -3.57 3.88
C PRO A 26 16.30 -4.76 3.49
N ALA A 27 16.40 -5.75 4.37
CA ALA A 27 17.31 -6.89 4.21
C ALA A 27 17.02 -7.72 2.93
N SER A 28 15.75 -7.80 2.52
CA SER A 28 15.31 -8.56 1.35
C SER A 28 15.33 -7.74 0.06
N GLY A 29 15.58 -6.42 0.13
CA GLY A 29 15.55 -5.56 -1.05
C GLY A 29 14.15 -5.45 -1.70
N VAL A 30 13.08 -5.64 -0.93
CA VAL A 30 11.70 -5.62 -1.41
C VAL A 30 10.97 -4.37 -0.91
N ALA A 31 10.12 -3.79 -1.75
CA ALA A 31 9.08 -2.84 -1.37
C ALA A 31 7.69 -3.40 -1.70
N VAL A 32 6.76 -3.31 -0.75
CA VAL A 32 5.36 -3.71 -0.92
C VAL A 32 4.50 -2.45 -0.97
N VAL A 33 3.62 -2.34 -1.96
CA VAL A 33 2.54 -1.36 -1.98
C VAL A 33 1.21 -2.09 -1.80
N ALA A 34 0.42 -1.69 -0.81
CA ALA A 34 -0.83 -2.36 -0.49
C ALA A 34 -1.93 -1.38 -0.02
N CYS A 35 -3.19 -1.80 -0.08
CA CYS A 35 -4.29 -1.00 0.46
C CYS A 35 -4.17 -0.81 2.00
N MET A 36 -4.68 0.29 2.52
CA MET A 36 -4.79 0.61 3.95
C MET A 36 -5.89 -0.19 4.69
N ASP A 37 -6.58 -1.09 3.99
CA ASP A 37 -7.67 -1.90 4.55
C ASP A 37 -7.25 -2.61 5.85
N ALA A 38 -8.10 -2.50 6.87
CA ALA A 38 -7.83 -2.99 8.21
C ALA A 38 -7.73 -4.53 8.30
N ARG A 39 -8.19 -5.26 7.28
CA ARG A 39 -8.11 -6.72 7.18
C ARG A 39 -6.77 -7.20 6.63
N LEU A 40 -5.95 -6.30 6.05
CA LEU A 40 -4.65 -6.63 5.48
C LEU A 40 -3.54 -6.46 6.53
N ASN A 41 -3.21 -7.56 7.21
CA ASN A 41 -1.94 -7.68 7.94
C ASN A 41 -0.83 -8.09 6.95
N VAL A 42 -0.25 -7.12 6.23
CA VAL A 42 0.74 -7.38 5.17
C VAL A 42 1.91 -8.24 5.65
N TYR A 43 2.42 -8.00 6.86
CA TYR A 43 3.48 -8.82 7.46
C TYR A 43 3.04 -10.27 7.62
N GLY A 44 1.84 -10.52 8.13
CA GLY A 44 1.29 -11.88 8.25
C GLY A 44 0.95 -12.54 6.92
N ILE A 45 0.49 -11.77 5.92
CA ILE A 45 0.14 -12.28 4.59
C ILE A 45 1.38 -12.79 3.84
N LEU A 46 2.49 -12.05 3.92
CA LEU A 46 3.72 -12.36 3.22
C LEU A 46 4.75 -13.12 4.07
N GLY A 47 4.50 -13.27 5.39
CA GLY A 47 5.44 -13.90 6.32
C GLY A 47 6.70 -13.07 6.56
N LEU A 48 6.58 -11.74 6.57
CA LEU A 48 7.70 -10.82 6.75
C LEU A 48 8.15 -10.77 8.21
N GLU A 49 9.46 -10.64 8.41
CA GLU A 49 10.07 -10.25 9.67
C GLU A 49 10.39 -8.74 9.72
N GLU A 50 10.65 -8.21 10.92
CA GLU A 50 11.04 -6.81 11.09
C GLU A 50 12.34 -6.51 10.32
N GLY A 51 12.35 -5.44 9.53
CA GLY A 51 13.52 -5.01 8.75
C GLY A 51 13.68 -5.67 7.37
N GLU A 52 12.79 -6.56 6.94
CA GLU A 52 12.95 -7.25 5.66
C GLU A 52 12.51 -6.44 4.44
N ALA A 53 11.39 -5.72 4.54
CA ALA A 53 10.78 -5.02 3.42
C ALA A 53 10.24 -3.65 3.82
N HIS A 54 10.21 -2.71 2.88
CA HIS A 54 9.35 -1.54 3.02
C HIS A 54 7.89 -1.90 2.75
N VAL A 55 6.97 -1.32 3.52
CA VAL A 55 5.52 -1.49 3.33
C VAL A 55 4.89 -0.10 3.22
N ILE A 56 4.41 0.23 2.03
CA ILE A 56 3.77 1.50 1.67
C ILE A 56 2.27 1.24 1.53
N ARG A 57 1.43 2.07 2.15
CA ARG A 57 -0.03 1.85 2.16
C ARG A 57 -0.84 3.12 2.01
N ASN A 58 -1.87 3.07 1.18
CA ASN A 58 -2.86 4.14 0.99
C ASN A 58 -4.26 3.56 0.70
N ALA A 59 -5.25 4.41 0.42
CA ALA A 59 -6.57 3.94 0.00
C ALA A 59 -6.49 3.23 -1.37
N GLY A 60 -6.85 1.95 -1.42
CA GLY A 60 -6.83 1.14 -2.64
C GLY A 60 -5.49 0.50 -3.00
N GLY A 61 -4.37 0.93 -2.41
CA GLY A 61 -3.04 0.51 -2.88
C GLY A 61 -2.65 1.18 -4.20
N VAL A 62 -3.26 2.32 -4.50
CA VAL A 62 -3.13 3.06 -5.76
C VAL A 62 -1.71 3.61 -5.91
N ILE A 63 -1.19 3.61 -7.13
CA ILE A 63 0.10 4.24 -7.44
C ILE A 63 -0.11 5.72 -7.74
N THR A 64 0.01 6.54 -6.70
CA THR A 64 0.03 8.01 -6.81
C THR A 64 1.47 8.53 -6.90
N ASP A 65 1.64 9.85 -7.04
CA ASP A 65 2.94 10.49 -6.94
C ASP A 65 3.63 10.21 -5.59
N ASP A 66 2.87 9.98 -4.52
CA ASP A 66 3.44 9.68 -3.20
C ASP A 66 4.02 8.26 -3.13
N GLU A 67 3.39 7.27 -3.77
CA GLU A 67 3.93 5.93 -3.91
C GLU A 67 5.15 5.92 -4.82
N ILE A 68 5.12 6.66 -5.94
CA ILE A 68 6.30 6.81 -6.81
C ILE A 68 7.46 7.49 -6.06
N ARG A 69 7.18 8.55 -5.29
CA ARG A 69 8.17 9.21 -4.43
C ARG A 69 8.77 8.22 -3.42
N SER A 70 7.92 7.45 -2.75
CA SER A 70 8.32 6.48 -1.72
C SER A 70 9.14 5.33 -2.30
N LEU A 71 8.71 4.77 -3.43
CA LEU A 71 9.45 3.74 -4.17
C LEU A 71 10.79 4.28 -4.70
N ALA A 72 10.84 5.51 -5.21
CA ALA A 72 12.09 6.11 -5.68
C ALA A 72 13.12 6.25 -4.54
N ILE A 73 12.69 6.69 -3.35
CA ILE A 73 13.54 6.73 -2.16
C ILE A 73 13.98 5.31 -1.77
N SER A 74 13.03 4.38 -1.71
CA SER A 74 13.28 2.97 -1.36
C SER A 74 14.36 2.34 -2.24
N GLN A 75 14.29 2.54 -3.55
CA GLN A 75 15.28 1.98 -4.48
C GLN A 75 16.61 2.73 -4.43
N ARG A 76 16.57 4.06 -4.52
CA ARG A 76 17.78 4.87 -4.75
C ARG A 76 18.63 5.06 -3.51
N LEU A 77 18.00 5.16 -2.35
CA LEU A 77 18.68 5.46 -1.09
C LEU A 77 18.79 4.23 -0.19
N LEU A 78 17.88 3.27 -0.34
CA LEU A 78 17.74 2.13 0.57
C LEU A 78 17.87 0.76 -0.12
N GLY A 79 18.11 0.75 -1.44
CA GLY A 79 18.60 -0.42 -2.17
C GLY A 79 17.56 -1.47 -2.56
N THR A 80 16.26 -1.21 -2.44
CA THR A 80 15.24 -2.16 -2.91
C THR A 80 15.26 -2.31 -4.43
N ARG A 81 14.95 -3.51 -4.92
CA ARG A 81 14.97 -3.87 -6.35
C ARG A 81 13.69 -4.54 -6.83
N GLU A 82 12.90 -5.10 -5.91
CA GLU A 82 11.66 -5.79 -6.23
C GLU A 82 10.45 -5.06 -5.66
N ILE A 83 9.34 -5.08 -6.39
CA ILE A 83 8.08 -4.45 -5.99
C ILE A 83 6.94 -5.48 -6.03
N ILE A 84 6.22 -5.59 -4.92
CA ILE A 84 4.99 -6.38 -4.80
C ILE A 84 3.81 -5.41 -4.65
N LEU A 85 2.82 -5.52 -5.55
CA LEU A 85 1.56 -4.77 -5.47
C LEU A 85 0.45 -5.68 -4.96
N ILE A 86 -0.28 -5.23 -3.94
CA ILE A 86 -1.36 -5.99 -3.32
C ILE A 86 -2.64 -5.14 -3.25
N HIS A 87 -3.52 -5.39 -4.21
CA HIS A 87 -4.93 -5.04 -4.11
C HIS A 87 -5.68 -6.13 -3.35
N HIS A 88 -6.98 -5.97 -3.12
CA HIS A 88 -7.76 -6.99 -2.44
C HIS A 88 -9.24 -7.01 -2.84
N THR A 89 -9.88 -8.17 -2.68
CA THR A 89 -11.33 -8.31 -2.85
C THR A 89 -12.10 -7.47 -1.82
N ASP A 90 -13.32 -7.06 -2.17
CA ASP A 90 -14.17 -6.21 -1.32
C ASP A 90 -13.49 -4.90 -0.89
N CYS A 91 -12.76 -4.28 -1.82
CA CYS A 91 -12.12 -2.99 -1.60
C CYS A 91 -13.13 -1.84 -1.63
N GLY A 92 -13.02 -0.91 -0.69
CA GLY A 92 -13.87 0.27 -0.62
C GLY A 92 -13.81 1.15 -1.88
N MET A 93 -12.68 1.13 -2.60
CA MET A 93 -12.50 1.92 -3.83
C MET A 93 -13.39 1.47 -5.00
N LEU A 94 -13.98 0.26 -4.91
CA LEU A 94 -14.95 -0.25 -5.88
C LEU A 94 -16.38 0.29 -5.66
N THR A 95 -16.62 0.96 -4.53
CA THR A 95 -17.98 1.26 -4.04
C THR A 95 -18.48 2.66 -4.38
N PHE A 96 -17.65 3.48 -5.02
CA PHE A 96 -17.96 4.87 -5.38
C PHE A 96 -17.22 5.30 -6.65
N THR A 97 -17.53 6.50 -7.13
CA THR A 97 -16.80 7.15 -8.23
C THR A 97 -16.23 8.48 -7.76
N ASP A 98 -15.14 8.92 -8.40
CA ASP A 98 -14.49 10.21 -8.11
C ASP A 98 -15.48 11.39 -8.15
N ASP A 99 -16.30 11.48 -9.21
CA ASP A 99 -17.29 12.55 -9.36
C ASP A 99 -18.32 12.57 -8.22
N ALA A 100 -18.78 11.38 -7.80
CA ALA A 100 -19.76 11.27 -6.73
C ALA A 100 -19.18 11.73 -5.39
N PHE A 101 -17.94 11.31 -5.09
CA PHE A 101 -17.28 11.66 -3.84
C PHE A 101 -16.84 13.13 -3.81
N ALA A 102 -16.23 13.64 -4.88
CA ALA A 102 -15.86 15.05 -5.00
C ALA A 102 -17.08 15.97 -4.90
N GLY A 103 -18.18 15.61 -5.58
CA GLY A 103 -19.43 16.36 -5.51
C GLY A 103 -20.11 16.30 -4.13
N GLN A 104 -19.92 15.24 -3.36
CA GLN A 104 -20.35 15.20 -1.96
C GLN A 104 -19.54 16.18 -1.11
N LEU A 105 -18.22 16.14 -1.20
CA LEU A 105 -17.33 17.02 -0.43
C LEU A 105 -17.58 18.50 -0.74
N GLU A 106 -17.78 18.85 -2.00
CA GLU A 106 -18.09 20.23 -2.40
C GLU A 106 -19.40 20.71 -1.79
N LYS A 107 -20.44 19.87 -1.76
CA LYS A 107 -21.73 20.22 -1.13
C LYS A 107 -21.62 20.44 0.38
N GLU A 108 -20.79 19.64 1.06
CA GLU A 108 -20.63 19.70 2.52
C GLU A 108 -19.71 20.84 2.97
N THR A 109 -18.65 21.11 2.21
CA THR A 109 -17.58 22.03 2.61
C THR A 109 -17.58 23.35 1.85
N GLY A 110 -18.29 23.42 0.72
CA GLY A 110 -18.28 24.54 -0.22
C GLY A 110 -17.06 24.58 -1.15
N GLN A 111 -16.20 23.54 -1.14
CA GLN A 111 -15.00 23.46 -1.98
C GLN A 111 -14.81 22.05 -2.54
N ALA A 112 -14.57 21.95 -3.85
CA ALA A 112 -14.18 20.68 -4.46
C ALA A 112 -12.72 20.32 -4.11
N PRO A 113 -12.41 19.03 -3.87
CA PRO A 113 -11.04 18.59 -3.67
C PRO A 113 -10.19 18.83 -4.92
N THR A 114 -8.90 19.15 -4.72
CA THR A 114 -7.93 19.31 -5.83
C THR A 114 -7.24 18.00 -6.22
N TRP A 115 -7.45 16.95 -5.44
CA TRP A 115 -6.90 15.61 -5.64
C TRP A 115 -7.99 14.66 -6.16
N SER A 116 -7.58 13.68 -6.96
CA SER A 116 -8.44 12.56 -7.37
C SER A 116 -8.57 11.58 -6.21
N ALA A 117 -9.75 10.98 -6.07
CA ALA A 117 -9.95 9.91 -5.09
C ALA A 117 -9.37 8.58 -5.59
N GLU A 118 -9.08 8.48 -6.90
CA GLU A 118 -8.53 7.31 -7.57
C GLU A 118 -9.38 6.05 -7.35
N ALA A 119 -10.71 6.22 -7.40
CA ALA A 119 -11.62 5.08 -7.42
C ALA A 119 -11.48 4.29 -8.72
N PHE A 120 -11.64 2.98 -8.63
CA PHE A 120 -11.52 2.07 -9.77
C PHE A 120 -12.69 1.09 -9.79
N PRO A 121 -13.18 0.68 -10.98
CA PRO A 121 -14.35 -0.20 -11.08
C PRO A 121 -14.02 -1.69 -11.08
N ASP A 122 -12.77 -2.06 -11.37
CA ASP A 122 -12.32 -3.45 -11.50
C ASP A 122 -10.93 -3.63 -10.87
N LEU A 123 -10.75 -4.74 -10.15
CA LEU A 123 -9.53 -5.02 -9.39
C LEU A 123 -8.35 -5.42 -10.28
N ASP A 124 -8.57 -6.35 -11.19
CA ASP A 124 -7.49 -6.90 -12.02
C ASP A 124 -6.99 -5.82 -12.99
N ASP A 125 -7.90 -5.04 -13.56
CA ASP A 125 -7.54 -3.92 -14.43
C ASP A 125 -6.79 -2.83 -13.66
N ASP A 126 -7.17 -2.52 -12.42
CA ASP A 126 -6.43 -1.53 -11.63
C ASP A 126 -5.06 -2.06 -11.16
N VAL A 127 -4.91 -3.36 -10.89
CA VAL A 127 -3.59 -3.96 -10.65
C VAL A 127 -2.69 -3.83 -11.88
N ARG A 128 -3.20 -4.12 -13.09
CA ARG A 128 -2.45 -3.96 -14.34
C ARG A 128 -2.08 -2.50 -14.58
N GLN A 129 -3.03 -1.59 -14.37
CA GLN A 129 -2.83 -0.14 -14.50
C GLN A 129 -1.77 0.37 -13.51
N SER A 130 -1.83 -0.07 -12.27
CA SER A 130 -0.85 0.23 -11.21
C SER A 130 0.55 -0.28 -11.57
N ALA A 131 0.67 -1.53 -12.00
CA ALA A 131 1.94 -2.09 -12.50
C ALA A 131 2.48 -1.30 -13.70
N HIS A 132 1.60 -0.85 -14.59
CA HIS A 132 1.99 0.00 -15.71
C HIS A 132 2.49 1.39 -15.28
N ARG A 133 1.84 2.04 -14.30
CA ARG A 133 2.30 3.32 -13.72
C ARG A 133 3.72 3.20 -13.16
N ILE A 134 4.03 2.09 -12.46
CA ILE A 134 5.36 1.83 -11.91
C ILE A 134 6.38 1.59 -13.01
N THR A 135 6.10 0.64 -13.91
CA THR A 135 7.06 0.23 -14.95
C THR A 135 7.35 1.33 -15.97
N SER A 136 6.42 2.27 -16.15
CA SER A 136 6.57 3.42 -17.03
C SER A 136 7.19 4.65 -16.36
N SER A 137 7.37 4.63 -15.04
CA SER A 137 7.90 5.78 -14.30
C SER A 137 9.41 5.95 -14.54
N PRO A 138 9.88 7.10 -15.06
CA PRO A 138 11.31 7.34 -15.27
C PRO A 138 12.09 7.57 -13.96
N PHE A 139 11.38 7.70 -12.83
CA PHE A 139 11.98 7.96 -11.53
C PHE A 139 12.46 6.69 -10.82
N LEU A 140 11.88 5.55 -11.18
CA LEU A 140 12.23 4.24 -10.61
C LEU A 140 13.39 3.62 -11.38
N LEU A 141 14.35 3.07 -10.62
CA LEU A 141 15.61 2.55 -11.15
C LEU A 141 15.49 1.05 -11.51
N HIS A 142 14.66 0.32 -10.78
CA HIS A 142 14.40 -1.11 -10.96
C HIS A 142 12.91 -1.31 -11.23
N THR A 143 12.57 -1.74 -12.44
CA THR A 143 11.20 -2.00 -12.90
C THR A 143 11.06 -3.38 -13.55
N ASP A 144 12.13 -4.18 -13.50
CA ASP A 144 12.24 -5.53 -14.06
C ASP A 144 11.59 -6.61 -13.19
N ALA A 145 11.36 -6.31 -11.91
CA ALA A 145 10.74 -7.21 -10.93
C ALA A 145 9.54 -6.56 -10.23
N VAL A 146 8.47 -6.31 -11.00
CA VAL A 146 7.19 -5.80 -10.50
C VAL A 146 6.12 -6.88 -10.71
N ARG A 147 5.46 -7.29 -9.62
CA ARG A 147 4.38 -8.30 -9.67
C ARG A 147 3.16 -7.82 -8.90
N GLY A 148 1.98 -8.04 -9.47
CA GLY A 148 0.70 -7.59 -8.93
C GLY A 148 -0.19 -8.73 -8.49
N PHE A 149 -0.88 -8.55 -7.36
CA PHE A 149 -1.71 -9.56 -6.73
C PHE A 149 -3.01 -8.97 -6.22
N VAL A 150 -4.05 -9.81 -6.20
CA VAL A 150 -5.29 -9.57 -5.46
C VAL A 150 -5.32 -10.51 -4.25
N PHE A 151 -5.28 -9.93 -3.07
CA PHE A 151 -5.52 -10.63 -1.81
C PHE A 151 -7.02 -10.88 -1.63
N ASP A 152 -7.40 -12.15 -1.46
CA ASP A 152 -8.79 -12.50 -1.18
C ASP A 152 -9.06 -12.41 0.34
N VAL A 153 -9.81 -11.39 0.75
CA VAL A 153 -10.13 -11.14 2.17
C VAL A 153 -10.96 -12.25 2.81
N ALA A 154 -11.61 -13.12 2.03
CA ALA A 154 -12.37 -14.25 2.55
C ALA A 154 -11.52 -15.52 2.75
N THR A 155 -10.44 -15.70 1.99
CA THR A 155 -9.64 -16.93 2.01
C THR A 155 -8.20 -16.75 2.48
N GLY A 156 -7.70 -15.52 2.52
CA GLY A 156 -6.32 -15.20 2.87
C GLY A 156 -5.30 -15.46 1.77
N LYS A 157 -5.73 -15.80 0.54
CA LYS A 157 -4.84 -16.15 -0.57
C LYS A 157 -4.46 -14.92 -1.41
N LEU A 158 -3.23 -14.91 -1.93
CA LEU A 158 -2.81 -13.99 -2.99
C LEU A 158 -3.01 -14.67 -4.34
N ASN A 159 -3.75 -14.02 -5.24
CA ASN A 159 -3.92 -14.43 -6.63
C ASN A 159 -3.16 -13.45 -7.52
N GLU A 160 -2.20 -13.95 -8.30
CA GLU A 160 -1.41 -13.10 -9.18
C GLU A 160 -2.24 -12.66 -10.39
N VAL A 161 -2.13 -11.38 -10.73
CA VAL A 161 -2.75 -10.79 -11.92
C VAL A 161 -1.68 -10.70 -13.00
N VAL A 162 -1.94 -11.41 -14.11
CA VAL A 162 -1.09 -11.42 -15.32
C VAL A 162 -1.57 -10.37 -16.32
#